data_AF-A0A349MG06-F1
#
_entry.id   AF-A0A349MG06-F1
#
_cell.length_a   1.000
_cell.length_b   1.000
_cell.length_c   1.000
_cell.angle_alpha   90.00
_cell.angle_beta   90.00
_cell.angle_gamma   90.00
#
_symmetry.space_group_name_H-M   'P 1'
#
loop_
_entity.id
_entity.type
_entity.pdbx_description
1 polymer ?
#
loop_
_entity_poly.entity_id
_entity_poly.type
_entity_poly.pdbx_seq_one_letter_code
_entity_poly.pdbx_strand_id
1 'polypeptide(L)'
;LLTTALTPLCEEAISWRDTIPIHWLPAPWWLRIVHWCFPGILKGESRYTRQWQPMRLCWVQDVHHRVITWGGHIVWSCHGSAELSESLGWTRFRLHTAKRTLQGELVRHGMQADHGISSWETGVGGTS
;
A
#
# COMPACT_ATOMS: atom_id res chain seq x y z
N LEU A 1 -11.92 -0.62 4.23
CA LEU A 1 -11.71 0.01 5.57
C LEU A 1 -12.31 -0.78 6.75
N LEU A 2 -12.78 -2.03 6.55
CA LEU A 2 -13.45 -2.83 7.60
C LEU A 2 -12.58 -3.90 8.28
N THR A 3 -11.34 -4.14 7.83
CA THR A 3 -10.51 -5.25 8.33
C THR A 3 -9.41 -4.86 9.32
N THR A 4 -9.23 -3.56 9.60
CA THR A 4 -8.22 -3.07 10.54
C THR A 4 -8.59 -3.25 12.01
N ALA A 5 -9.86 -3.49 12.35
CA ALA A 5 -10.32 -3.54 13.74
C ALA A 5 -10.30 -4.94 14.39
N LEU A 6 -10.05 -6.01 13.63
CA LEU A 6 -10.13 -7.40 14.11
C LEU A 6 -8.81 -8.19 13.98
N THR A 7 -7.70 -7.53 13.67
CA THR A 7 -6.41 -8.21 13.42
C THR A 7 -5.68 -8.77 14.66
N PRO A 8 -5.90 -8.38 15.95
CA PRO A 8 -5.00 -8.82 17.02
C PRO A 8 -5.20 -10.27 17.50
N LEU A 9 -6.01 -11.11 16.84
CA LEU A 9 -6.33 -12.48 17.30
C LEU A 9 -5.94 -13.62 16.35
N CYS A 10 -5.34 -13.34 15.20
CA CYS A 10 -4.91 -14.39 14.26
C CYS A 10 -3.41 -14.32 14.04
N GLU A 11 -2.64 -15.21 14.67
CA GLU A 11 -1.20 -15.39 14.42
C GLU A 11 -0.91 -15.97 13.03
N GLU A 12 -1.93 -16.43 12.31
CA GLU A 12 -1.81 -16.98 10.96
C GLU A 12 -1.70 -15.88 9.88
N ALA A 13 -1.08 -16.23 8.75
CA ALA A 13 -0.96 -15.33 7.60
C ALA A 13 -2.35 -15.06 6.97
N ILE A 14 -2.85 -13.83 7.11
CA ILE A 14 -4.14 -13.41 6.56
C ILE A 14 -3.94 -12.95 5.12
N SER A 15 -4.68 -13.57 4.19
CA SER A 15 -4.68 -13.19 2.77
C SER A 15 -6.07 -12.69 2.36
N TRP A 16 -6.16 -11.53 1.72
CA TRP A 16 -7.43 -11.03 1.18
C TRP A 16 -7.27 -10.29 -0.14
N ARG A 17 -8.39 -10.06 -0.82
CA ARG A 17 -8.46 -9.31 -2.07
C ARG A 17 -9.43 -8.14 -1.91
N ASP A 18 -9.12 -7.02 -2.55
CA ASP A 18 -9.95 -5.83 -2.55
C ASP A 18 -10.02 -5.22 -3.95
N THR A 19 -11.13 -4.54 -4.25
CA THR A 19 -11.28 -3.72 -5.44
C THR A 19 -10.95 -2.29 -5.07
N ILE A 20 -9.94 -1.71 -5.71
CA ILE A 20 -9.47 -0.36 -5.41
C ILE A 20 -9.75 0.59 -6.58
N PRO A 21 -10.23 1.82 -6.31
CA PRO A 21 -10.32 2.84 -7.35
C PRO A 21 -8.96 3.12 -7.99
N ILE A 22 -8.91 3.14 -9.33
CA ILE A 22 -7.66 3.30 -10.08
C ILE A 22 -6.96 4.62 -9.78
N HIS A 23 -7.71 5.67 -9.45
CA HIS A 23 -7.15 6.99 -9.15
C HIS A 23 -6.34 7.04 -7.85
N TRP A 24 -6.53 6.07 -6.93
CA TRP A 24 -5.70 5.92 -5.73
C TRP A 24 -4.37 5.21 -5.99
N LEU A 25 -4.27 4.48 -7.09
CA LEU A 25 -3.03 3.80 -7.46
C LEU A 25 -2.04 4.79 -8.06
N PRO A 26 -0.72 4.61 -7.84
CA PRO A 26 0.33 5.37 -8.52
C PRO A 26 0.48 4.90 -9.99
N ALA A 27 -0.63 4.57 -10.64
CA ALA A 27 -0.67 4.16 -12.03
C ALA A 27 -0.32 5.35 -12.95
N PRO A 28 0.25 5.08 -14.13
CA PRO A 28 0.45 6.07 -15.18
C PRO A 28 -0.78 6.95 -15.39
N TRP A 29 -0.56 8.25 -15.59
CA TRP A 29 -1.65 9.22 -15.77
C TRP A 29 -2.59 8.87 -16.93
N TRP A 30 -2.06 8.28 -18.01
CA TRP A 30 -2.87 7.89 -19.17
C TRP A 30 -3.91 6.80 -18.82
N LEU A 31 -3.63 5.88 -17.89
CA LEU A 31 -4.61 4.88 -17.44
C LEU A 31 -5.78 5.54 -16.70
N ARG A 32 -5.50 6.64 -15.98
CA ARG A 32 -6.54 7.40 -15.30
C ARG A 32 -7.46 8.09 -16.31
N ILE A 33 -6.89 8.61 -17.40
CA ILE A 33 -7.68 9.20 -18.50
C ILE A 33 -8.51 8.13 -19.19
N VAL A 34 -7.95 6.96 -19.52
CA VAL A 34 -8.71 5.86 -20.13
C VAL A 34 -9.88 5.46 -19.24
N HIS A 35 -9.65 5.32 -17.93
CA HIS A 35 -10.71 5.00 -16.98
C HIS A 35 -11.78 6.09 -16.90
N TRP A 36 -11.39 7.37 -17.01
CA TRP A 36 -12.31 8.50 -16.99
C TRP A 36 -13.16 8.60 -18.27
N CYS A 37 -12.55 8.45 -19.44
CA CYS A 37 -13.25 8.46 -20.72
C CYS A 37 -14.16 7.23 -20.91
N PHE A 38 -13.73 6.08 -20.37
CA PHE A 38 -14.42 4.80 -20.54
C PHE A 38 -14.59 4.09 -19.19
N PRO A 39 -15.55 4.55 -18.36
CA PRO A 39 -15.83 3.92 -17.08
C PRO A 39 -16.22 2.45 -17.30
N GLY A 40 -15.65 1.55 -16.49
CA GLY A 40 -15.91 0.11 -16.56
C GLY A 40 -14.96 -0.71 -17.45
N ILE A 41 -14.15 -0.08 -18.31
CA ILE A 41 -13.14 -0.81 -19.10
C ILE A 41 -11.97 -1.30 -18.23
N LEU A 42 -11.64 -0.55 -17.18
CA LEU A 42 -10.52 -0.84 -16.29
C LEU A 42 -11.02 -1.07 -14.86
N LYS A 43 -10.44 -2.08 -14.19
CA LYS A 43 -10.67 -2.40 -12.78
C LYS A 43 -9.34 -2.47 -12.03
N GLY A 44 -9.29 -1.86 -10.84
CA GLY A 44 -8.18 -2.00 -9.92
C GLY A 44 -8.41 -3.14 -8.94
N GLU A 45 -7.45 -4.05 -8.82
CA GLU A 45 -7.48 -5.15 -7.86
C GLU A 45 -6.23 -5.11 -6.98
N SER A 46 -6.41 -5.44 -5.70
CA SER A 46 -5.31 -5.50 -4.73
C SER A 46 -5.38 -6.84 -4.02
N ARG A 47 -4.26 -7.54 -3.95
CA ARG A 47 -4.10 -8.73 -3.11
C ARG A 47 -3.17 -8.37 -1.96
N TYR A 48 -3.63 -8.59 -0.75
CA TYR A 48 -2.87 -8.33 0.46
C TYR A 48 -2.55 -9.64 1.16
N THR A 49 -1.38 -9.69 1.78
CA THR A 49 -1.01 -10.72 2.74
C THR A 49 -0.44 -10.03 3.97
N ARG A 50 -0.84 -10.45 5.17
CA ARG A 50 -0.32 -9.90 6.41
C ARG A 50 0.09 -11.03 7.34
N GLN A 51 1.27 -10.90 7.94
CA GLN A 51 1.84 -11.88 8.86
C GLN A 51 2.45 -11.18 10.07
N TRP A 52 2.30 -11.78 11.24
CA TRP A 52 2.99 -11.32 12.44
C TRP A 52 4.46 -11.72 12.40
N GLN A 53 5.36 -10.78 12.70
CA GLN A 53 6.79 -11.02 12.76
C GLN A 53 7.27 -10.87 14.22
N PRO A 54 7.36 -11.98 14.98
CA PRO A 54 7.56 -11.93 16.44
C PRO A 54 8.91 -11.31 16.83
N MET A 55 9.96 -11.51 16.04
CA MET A 55 11.29 -10.95 16.33
C MET A 55 11.32 -9.41 16.28
N ARG A 56 10.40 -8.79 15.54
CA ARG A 56 10.31 -7.34 15.39
C ARG A 56 9.09 -6.74 16.09
N LEU A 57 8.25 -7.58 16.71
CA LEU A 57 6.97 -7.19 17.32
C LEU A 57 6.14 -6.29 16.38
N CYS A 58 6.07 -6.68 15.10
CA CYS A 58 5.34 -5.94 14.09
C CYS A 58 4.61 -6.87 13.11
N TRP A 59 3.56 -6.33 12.50
CA TRP A 59 2.89 -6.91 11.36
C TRP A 59 3.61 -6.51 10.08
N VAL A 60 3.97 -7.48 9.26
CA VAL A 60 4.44 -7.25 7.89
C VAL A 60 3.28 -7.48 6.94
N GLN A 61 2.96 -6.47 6.15
CA GLN A 61 1.94 -6.54 5.11
C GLN A 61 2.57 -6.39 3.73
N ASP A 62 2.33 -7.36 2.87
CA ASP A 62 2.66 -7.28 1.45
C ASP A 62 1.39 -7.03 0.64
N VAL A 63 1.53 -6.27 -0.43
CA VAL A 63 0.45 -5.94 -1.35
C VAL A 63 0.89 -6.06 -2.78
N HIS A 64 0.01 -6.60 -3.63
CA HIS A 64 0.17 -6.54 -5.07
C HIS A 64 -1.06 -5.90 -5.70
N HIS A 65 -0.86 -4.74 -6.31
CA HIS A 65 -1.90 -4.02 -7.03
C HIS A 65 -1.80 -4.34 -8.53
N ARG A 66 -2.95 -4.49 -9.17
CA ARG A 66 -3.09 -4.72 -10.61
C ARG A 66 -4.20 -3.83 -11.15
N VAL A 67 -3.99 -3.30 -12.35
CA VAL A 67 -5.06 -2.76 -13.18
C VAL A 67 -5.30 -3.76 -14.29
N ILE A 68 -6.53 -4.24 -14.38
CA ILE A 68 -6.97 -5.20 -15.38
C ILE A 68 -7.99 -4.57 -16.31
N THR A 69 -7.99 -4.99 -17.57
CA THR A 69 -9.05 -4.66 -18.52
C THR A 69 -10.28 -5.52 -18.30
N TRP A 70 -11.40 -5.15 -18.90
CA TRP A 70 -12.62 -5.96 -18.93
C TRP A 70 -12.38 -7.39 -19.47
N GLY A 71 -11.45 -7.55 -20.41
CA GLY A 71 -11.02 -8.86 -20.93
C GLY A 71 -10.07 -9.64 -20.01
N GLY A 72 -9.79 -9.16 -18.80
CA GLY A 72 -8.93 -9.83 -17.81
C GLY A 72 -7.42 -9.65 -18.03
N HIS A 73 -6.99 -8.81 -18.99
CA HIS A 73 -5.58 -8.55 -19.24
C HIS A 73 -5.01 -7.57 -18.21
N ILE A 74 -3.86 -7.90 -17.61
CA ILE A 74 -3.15 -7.00 -16.70
C ILE A 74 -2.41 -5.97 -17.56
N VAL A 75 -2.81 -4.70 -17.44
CA VAL A 75 -2.18 -3.58 -18.16
C VAL A 75 -1.19 -2.80 -17.29
N TRP A 76 -1.25 -3.01 -15.98
CA TRP A 76 -0.31 -2.41 -15.04
C TRP A 76 -0.32 -3.17 -13.72
N SER A 77 0.83 -3.21 -13.04
CA SER A 77 0.93 -3.70 -11.67
C SER A 77 2.00 -2.96 -10.88
N CYS A 78 1.87 -3.03 -9.55
CA CYS A 78 2.91 -2.63 -8.61
C CYS A 78 2.85 -3.50 -7.36
N HIS A 79 3.97 -3.62 -6.68
CA HIS A 79 4.09 -4.37 -5.43
C HIS A 79 4.51 -3.43 -4.32
N GLY A 80 3.99 -3.63 -3.11
CA GLY A 80 4.43 -2.88 -1.95
C GLY A 80 4.49 -3.75 -0.71
N SER A 81 5.17 -3.22 0.29
CA SER A 81 5.23 -3.78 1.63
C SER A 81 5.08 -2.68 2.66
N ALA A 82 4.55 -3.01 3.84
CA ALA A 82 4.43 -2.12 4.96
C ALA A 82 4.70 -2.86 6.26
N GLU A 83 5.33 -2.18 7.22
CA GLU A 83 5.53 -2.65 8.58
C GLU A 83 4.63 -1.84 9.51
N LEU A 84 3.89 -2.54 10.36
CA LEU A 84 2.91 -1.99 11.29
C LEU A 84 3.24 -2.49 12.70
N SER A 85 3.77 -1.62 13.55
CA SER A 85 4.01 -1.89 14.96
C SER A 85 2.73 -1.65 15.76
N GLU A 86 2.51 -2.46 16.79
CA GLU A 86 1.35 -2.28 17.69
C GLU A 86 1.43 -0.98 18.50
N SER A 87 2.64 -0.56 18.89
CA SER A 87 2.84 0.65 19.71
C SER A 87 2.96 1.91 18.87
N LEU A 88 3.47 1.81 17.64
CA LEU A 88 3.83 2.98 16.82
C LEU A 88 2.94 3.18 15.59
N GLY A 89 2.11 2.20 15.22
CA GLY A 89 1.40 2.23 13.95
C GLY A 89 2.32 1.93 12.77
N TRP A 90 2.09 2.56 11.63
CA TRP A 90 2.89 2.32 10.41
C TRP A 90 4.31 2.84 10.60
N THR A 91 5.29 1.95 10.60
CA THR A 91 6.70 2.28 10.82
C THR A 91 7.49 2.37 9.53
N ARG A 92 7.11 1.61 8.51
CA ARG A 92 7.77 1.63 7.20
C ARG A 92 6.79 1.27 6.11
N PHE A 93 6.94 1.87 4.94
CA PHE A 93 6.31 1.38 3.72
C PHE A 93 7.27 1.46 2.54
N ARG A 94 7.05 0.59 1.57
CA ARG A 94 7.73 0.59 0.28
C ARG A 94 6.73 0.21 -0.80
N LEU A 95 6.84 0.85 -1.96
CA LEU A 95 5.99 0.62 -3.11
C LEU A 95 6.84 0.67 -4.37
N HIS A 96 6.97 -0.46 -5.02
CA HIS A 96 7.71 -0.67 -6.25
C HIS A 96 6.76 -0.63 -7.44
N THR A 97 6.97 0.37 -8.29
CA THR A 97 6.39 0.43 -9.63
C THR A 97 7.47 0.15 -10.66
N ALA A 98 7.10 -0.14 -11.91
CA ALA A 98 8.07 -0.37 -12.99
C ALA A 98 9.07 0.78 -13.20
N LYS A 99 8.73 2.02 -12.80
CA LYS A 99 9.56 3.21 -13.06
C LYS A 99 10.25 3.77 -11.82
N ARG A 100 9.79 3.43 -10.62
CA ARG A 100 10.25 4.05 -9.37
C ARG A 100 9.86 3.23 -8.15
N THR A 101 10.63 3.43 -7.09
CA THR A 101 10.31 2.99 -5.74
C THR A 101 9.92 4.21 -4.91
N LEU A 102 8.76 4.14 -4.26
CA LEU A 102 8.35 5.08 -3.23
C LEU A 102 8.55 4.39 -1.89
N GLN A 103 9.18 5.05 -0.92
CA GLN A 103 9.35 4.50 0.41
C GLN A 103 9.33 5.61 1.46
N GLY A 104 8.92 5.24 2.66
CA GLY A 104 8.94 6.11 3.82
C GLY A 104 9.15 5.28 5.08
N GLU A 105 9.82 5.87 6.04
CA GLU A 105 10.12 5.27 7.34
C GLU A 105 9.82 6.28 8.44
N LEU A 106 9.26 5.81 9.54
CA LEU A 106 8.95 6.62 10.71
C LEU A 106 10.25 6.86 11.48
N VAL A 107 10.89 8.00 11.23
CA VAL A 107 12.21 8.34 11.79
C VAL A 107 12.13 8.79 13.25
N ARG A 108 11.02 9.38 13.69
CA ARG A 108 10.87 9.86 15.08
C ARG A 108 9.41 9.91 15.50
N HIS A 109 9.11 9.41 16.70
CA HIS A 109 7.92 9.84 17.43
C HIS A 109 8.18 11.24 17.97
N GLY A 110 7.51 12.23 17.41
CA GLY A 110 7.33 13.47 18.15
C GLY A 110 6.54 13.11 19.43
N MET A 111 7.17 13.20 20.61
CA MET A 111 6.40 13.49 21.82
C MET A 111 5.85 14.90 21.62
N GLN A 112 4.73 14.99 20.91
CA GLN A 112 4.05 16.24 20.67
C GLN A 112 2.83 16.23 21.58
N ALA A 113 2.97 16.91 22.72
CA ALA A 113 1.81 17.38 23.44
C ALA A 113 1.01 18.27 22.45
N ASP A 114 -0.21 17.86 22.16
CA ASP A 114 -1.34 18.68 21.67
C ASP A 114 -1.43 19.23 20.22
N HIS A 115 -0.55 18.95 19.25
CA HIS A 115 -0.79 19.49 17.88
C HIS A 115 -0.51 18.53 16.69
N GLY A 116 -1.15 17.36 16.69
CA GLY A 116 -2.04 16.91 15.60
C GLY A 116 -1.56 16.62 14.16
N ILE A 117 -0.27 16.62 13.77
CA ILE A 117 0.13 16.19 12.40
C ILE A 117 1.47 15.42 12.39
N SER A 118 1.44 14.15 11.98
CA SER A 118 2.63 13.30 11.81
C SER A 118 3.49 13.75 10.61
N SER A 119 4.81 13.92 10.80
CA SER A 119 5.74 14.24 9.72
C SER A 119 6.26 12.97 9.02
N TRP A 120 6.05 12.86 7.71
CA TRP A 120 6.58 11.80 6.85
C TRP A 120 7.72 12.36 6.00
N GLU A 121 8.89 11.72 5.99
CA GLU A 121 9.97 12.05 5.03
C GLU A 121 9.85 11.16 3.78
N THR A 122 9.93 11.77 2.59
CA THR A 122 9.89 11.06 1.31
C THR A 122 11.28 11.05 0.68
N GLY A 123 11.87 9.86 0.50
CA GLY A 123 13.12 9.70 -0.24
C GLY A 123 12.84 9.40 -1.71
N VAL A 124 13.23 10.30 -2.63
CA VAL A 124 13.25 10.01 -4.08
C VAL A 124 14.65 9.52 -4.43
N GLY A 125 14.82 8.20 -4.52
CA GLY A 125 16.06 7.61 -5.03
C GLY A 125 16.14 7.77 -6.55
N GLY A 126 16.97 8.71 -7.01
CA GLY A 126 17.38 8.82 -8.41
C GLY A 126 18.58 7.93 -8.69
N THR A 127 18.51 7.13 -9.75
CA THR A 127 19.68 6.46 -10.32
C THR A 127 20.19 7.31 -11.49
N SER A 128 21.43 7.76 -11.35
CA SER A 128 22.33 8.21 -12.42
C SER A 128 22.47 7.17 -13.54
#